data_AF-A0A960KMW6-F1
#
_entry.id   AF-A0A960KMW6-F1
#
_cell.length_a   1.000
_cell.length_b   1.000
_cell.length_c   1.000
_cell.angle_alpha   90.00
_cell.angle_beta   90.00
_cell.angle_gamma   90.00
#
_symmetry.space_group_name_H-M   'P 1'
#
loop_
_entity.id
_entity.type
_entity.pdbx_description
1 polymer ?
#
loop_
_entity_poly.entity_id
_entity_poly.type
_entity_poly.pdbx_seq_one_letter_code
_entity_poly.pdbx_strand_id
1 'polypeptide(L)'
;MNFYTNDLVRSRQVASEESPSHIPKYQTYESKLSILISAEQQKYLEDVVMKVMRQRTRKHERITKNSLIRCLIEFMKTLDVDLVDVADEKELLKRLFIARLNRIL
;
A
#
# COMPACT_ATOMS: atom_id res chain seq x y z
N MET A 1 -33.13 39.72 -32.17
CA MET A 1 -32.80 39.24 -33.54
C MET A 1 -31.32 39.56 -33.75
N ASN A 2 -30.41 38.58 -33.58
CA ASN A 2 -29.91 37.64 -34.61
C ASN A 2 -28.93 38.35 -35.58
N PHE A 3 -27.69 37.94 -35.85
CA PHE A 3 -26.94 36.68 -35.63
C PHE A 3 -25.40 36.95 -35.69
N TYR A 4 -24.64 35.98 -35.15
CA TYR A 4 -23.21 35.61 -35.28
C TYR A 4 -22.49 35.97 -36.60
N THR A 5 -21.15 36.17 -36.62
CA THR A 5 -20.10 35.12 -36.74
C THR A 5 -18.70 35.76 -36.67
N ASN A 6 -17.77 35.29 -35.82
CA ASN A 6 -16.75 34.23 -36.02
C ASN A 6 -15.58 34.59 -36.95
N ASP A 7 -14.35 34.64 -36.41
CA ASP A 7 -13.18 33.82 -36.84
C ASP A 7 -11.87 34.46 -36.33
N LEU A 8 -11.22 33.93 -35.29
CA LEU A 8 -10.23 32.83 -35.28
C LEU A 8 -8.83 33.18 -35.87
N VAL A 9 -7.84 33.08 -34.97
CA VAL A 9 -6.40 32.73 -35.17
C VAL A 9 -5.39 33.85 -35.47
N ARG A 10 -4.50 34.15 -34.49
CA ARG A 10 -3.03 33.90 -34.60
C ARG A 10 -2.23 34.23 -33.32
N SER A 11 -1.83 33.17 -32.61
CA SER A 11 -0.44 32.80 -32.25
C SER A 11 0.52 33.74 -31.47
N ARG A 12 1.20 33.09 -30.49
CA ARG A 12 2.57 33.29 -29.92
C ARG A 12 2.70 34.18 -28.67
N GLN A 13 2.90 33.57 -27.49
CA GLN A 13 4.18 33.31 -26.76
C GLN A 13 4.61 34.53 -25.91
N VAL A 14 5.21 34.50 -24.71
CA VAL A 14 5.75 33.53 -23.73
C VAL A 14 6.09 34.37 -22.48
N ALA A 15 5.87 33.84 -21.26
CA ALA A 15 6.71 34.05 -20.07
C ALA A 15 6.08 33.20 -18.93
N SER A 16 6.45 31.93 -18.74
CA SER A 16 7.61 31.44 -17.97
C SER A 16 7.74 32.05 -16.57
N GLU A 17 7.12 31.41 -15.58
CA GLU A 17 7.67 31.36 -14.23
C GLU A 17 7.68 29.90 -13.76
N GLU A 18 8.84 29.51 -13.24
CA GLU A 18 9.28 28.15 -12.99
C GLU A 18 8.66 27.52 -11.73
N SER A 19 8.63 26.19 -11.75
CA SER A 19 7.98 25.21 -10.87
C SER A 19 8.16 25.35 -9.36
N PRO A 20 7.29 24.67 -8.58
CA PRO A 20 7.84 23.61 -7.74
C PRO A 20 7.11 22.26 -7.81
N SER A 21 7.88 21.23 -7.50
CA SER A 21 7.55 19.81 -7.28
C SER A 21 7.59 18.87 -8.50
N HIS A 22 8.80 18.70 -9.02
CA HIS A 22 9.28 17.49 -9.67
C HIS A 22 9.28 16.30 -8.68
N ILE A 23 8.11 15.80 -8.28
CA ILE A 23 7.91 14.40 -7.85
C ILE A 23 6.47 14.01 -8.21
N PRO A 24 6.24 13.07 -9.14
CA PRO A 24 4.90 12.52 -9.35
C PRO A 24 4.38 11.95 -8.02
N LYS A 25 3.20 12.39 -7.57
CA LYS A 25 2.49 11.80 -6.42
C LYS A 25 2.39 10.30 -6.64
N TYR A 26 3.25 9.54 -5.96
CA TYR A 26 3.29 8.09 -5.84
C TYR A 26 2.96 7.34 -7.13
N GLN A 27 3.95 6.67 -7.72
CA GLN A 27 3.68 5.61 -8.68
C GLN A 27 2.85 4.53 -7.96
N THR A 28 1.52 4.66 -8.00
CA THR A 28 0.57 3.70 -7.46
C THR A 28 0.70 2.47 -8.32
N TYR A 29 1.47 1.49 -7.87
CA TYR A 29 1.46 0.17 -8.47
C TYR A 29 0.01 -0.34 -8.46
N GLU A 30 -0.55 -0.55 -9.66
CA GLU A 30 -1.99 -0.70 -9.93
C GLU A 30 -2.57 -2.08 -9.56
N SER A 31 -1.79 -2.99 -8.97
CA SER A 31 -2.31 -4.30 -8.59
C SER A 31 -3.24 -4.18 -7.38
N LYS A 32 -4.55 -4.06 -7.64
CA LYS A 32 -5.59 -4.18 -6.62
C LYS A 32 -5.68 -5.64 -6.19
N LEU A 33 -5.21 -5.93 -4.98
CA LEU A 33 -5.35 -7.25 -4.36
C LEU A 33 -6.67 -7.28 -3.57
N SER A 34 -7.56 -8.19 -3.96
CA SER A 34 -8.77 -8.51 -3.18
C SER A 34 -8.51 -9.79 -2.41
N ILE A 35 -8.46 -9.70 -1.08
CA ILE A 35 -8.27 -10.86 -0.20
C ILE A 35 -9.58 -11.11 0.52
N LEU A 36 -10.05 -12.36 0.52
CA LEU A 36 -11.13 -12.78 1.40
C LEU A 36 -10.59 -12.87 2.83
N ILE A 37 -11.12 -12.04 3.72
CA ILE A 37 -10.77 -12.05 5.13
C ILE A 37 -12.02 -12.31 5.96
N SER A 38 -11.88 -13.10 7.02
CA SER A 38 -12.97 -13.33 7.96
C SER A 38 -13.26 -12.06 8.78
N ALA A 39 -14.46 -11.95 9.34
CA ALA A 39 -14.81 -10.84 10.22
C ALA A 39 -13.88 -10.74 11.44
N GLU A 40 -13.42 -11.88 11.95
CA GLU A 40 -12.46 -11.95 13.05
C GLU A 40 -11.07 -11.42 12.64
N GLN A 41 -10.59 -11.80 11.46
CA GLN A 41 -9.33 -11.30 10.91
C GLN A 41 -9.40 -9.78 10.66
N GLN A 42 -10.53 -9.30 10.12
CA GLN A 42 -10.75 -7.87 9.91
C GLN A 42 -10.71 -7.09 11.23
N LYS A 43 -11.42 -7.60 12.25
CA LYS A 43 -11.43 -7.00 13.59
C LYS A 43 -10.03 -6.96 14.19
N TYR A 44 -9.28 -8.06 14.09
CA TYR A 44 -7.90 -8.11 14.56
C TYR A 44 -7.01 -7.05 13.88
N LEU A 45 -7.10 -6.90 12.55
CA LEU A 45 -6.35 -5.86 11.83
C LEU A 45 -6.71 -4.45 12.30
N GLU A 46 -8.00 -4.18 12.55
CA GLU A 46 -8.47 -2.90 13.06
C GLU A 46 -7.93 -2.60 14.46
N ASP A 47 -8.01 -3.58 15.37
CA ASP A 47 -7.52 -3.47 16.74
C ASP A 47 -6.00 -3.20 16.77
N VAL A 48 -5.21 -3.89 15.93
CA VAL A 48 -3.77 -3.66 15.82
C VAL A 48 -3.48 -2.25 15.32
N VAL A 49 -4.15 -1.81 14.25
CA VAL A 49 -3.98 -0.45 13.71
C VAL A 49 -4.32 0.59 14.77
N MET A 50 -5.43 0.42 15.50
CA MET A 50 -5.84 1.33 16.56
C MET A 50 -4.80 1.37 17.68
N LYS A 51 -4.28 0.22 18.11
CA LYS A 51 -3.25 0.12 19.15
C LYS A 51 -1.97 0.83 18.73
N VAL A 52 -1.45 0.57 17.53
CA VAL A 52 -0.26 1.25 16.98
C VAL A 52 -0.49 2.77 16.92
N MET A 53 -1.64 3.20 16.40
CA MET A 53 -1.97 4.62 16.26
C MET A 53 -2.14 5.34 17.60
N ARG A 54 -2.57 4.63 18.66
CA ARG A 54 -2.67 5.14 20.04
C ARG A 54 -1.31 5.22 20.73
N GLN A 55 -0.43 4.25 20.50
CA GLN A 55 0.85 4.13 21.20
C GLN A 55 2.00 4.90 20.55
N ARG A 56 1.87 5.31 19.28
CA ARG A 56 2.94 6.01 18.57
C ARG A 56 3.19 7.41 19.16
N THR A 57 4.44 7.68 19.48
CA THR A 57 4.90 9.02 19.89
C THR A 57 5.12 9.93 18.68
N ARG A 58 5.70 9.39 17.59
CA ARG A 58 5.98 10.12 16.35
C ARG A 58 4.88 9.92 15.33
N LYS A 59 4.42 11.00 14.69
CA LYS A 59 3.26 11.01 13.78
C LYS A 59 3.65 11.44 12.36
N HIS A 60 4.53 10.69 11.71
CA HIS A 60 4.96 10.95 10.33
C HIS A 60 3.89 10.51 9.31
N GLU A 61 3.68 9.21 9.17
CA GLU A 61 2.66 8.64 8.28
C GLU A 61 1.53 7.96 9.05
N ARG A 62 0.33 7.89 8.48
CA ARG A 62 -0.77 7.11 9.06
C ARG A 62 -0.54 5.62 8.79
N ILE A 63 -0.51 4.81 9.85
CA ILE A 63 -0.52 3.36 9.71
C ILE A 63 -1.96 2.92 9.43
N THR A 64 -2.14 2.21 8.32
CA THR A 64 -3.44 1.66 7.87
C THR A 64 -3.37 0.13 7.84
N LYS A 65 -4.51 -0.53 7.60
CA LYS A 65 -4.56 -1.98 7.35
C LYS A 65 -3.61 -2.35 6.19
N ASN A 66 -3.59 -1.54 5.13
CA ASN A 66 -2.70 -1.74 3.98
C ASN A 66 -1.22 -1.55 4.36
N SER A 67 -0.91 -0.60 5.24
CA SER A 67 0.46 -0.45 5.75
C SER A 67 0.89 -1.71 6.53
N LEU A 68 0.01 -2.22 7.39
CA LEU A 68 0.27 -3.44 8.16
C LEU A 68 0.49 -4.66 7.25
N ILE A 69 -0.37 -4.86 6.24
CA ILE A 69 -0.24 -5.95 5.27
C ILE A 69 1.10 -5.84 4.50
N ARG A 70 1.47 -4.64 4.05
CA ARG A 70 2.77 -4.42 3.39
C ARG A 70 3.95 -4.75 4.31
N CYS A 71 3.90 -4.35 5.58
CA CYS A 71 4.93 -4.72 6.56
C CYS A 71 5.02 -6.24 6.77
N LEU A 72 3.87 -6.94 6.81
CA LEU A 72 3.85 -8.40 6.93
C LEU A 72 4.45 -9.09 5.70
N ILE A 73 4.20 -8.58 4.50
CA ILE A 73 4.82 -9.09 3.26
C ILE A 73 6.34 -8.91 3.31
N GLU A 74 6.83 -7.73 3.70
CA GLU A 74 8.27 -7.49 3.85
C GLU A 74 8.89 -8.38 4.92
N PHE A 75 8.18 -8.63 6.03
CA PHE A 75 8.62 -9.60 7.02
C PHE A 75 8.69 -11.02 6.43
N MET A 76 7.65 -11.49 5.72
CA MET A 76 7.65 -12.84 5.11
C MET A 76 8.78 -13.03 4.10
N LYS A 77 9.12 -12.00 3.31
CA LYS A 77 10.26 -12.05 2.35
C LYS A 77 11.61 -12.33 3.02
N THR A 78 11.70 -12.09 4.32
CA THR A 78 12.93 -12.31 5.08
C THR A 78 12.95 -13.65 5.81
N LEU A 79 11.93 -14.48 5.63
CA LEU A 79 11.87 -15.84 6.17
C LEU A 79 12.33 -16.84 5.10
N ASP A 80 13.16 -17.80 5.50
CA ASP A 80 13.47 -18.97 4.67
C ASP A 80 12.39 -20.02 4.90
N VAL A 81 11.37 -20.02 4.04
CA VAL A 81 10.19 -20.88 4.15
C VAL A 81 10.20 -21.86 3.00
N ASP A 82 10.16 -23.16 3.31
CA ASP A 82 9.91 -24.17 2.29
C ASP A 82 8.46 -24.11 1.81
N LEU A 83 8.28 -23.70 0.55
CA LEU A 83 6.98 -23.56 -0.12
C LEU A 83 6.67 -24.74 -1.04
N VAL A 84 7.48 -25.79 -1.05
CA VAL A 84 7.24 -26.99 -1.88
C VAL A 84 6.05 -27.77 -1.33
N ASP A 85 5.09 -28.06 -2.21
CA ASP A 85 3.93 -28.94 -1.94
C ASP A 85 3.14 -28.56 -0.68
N VAL A 86 2.82 -27.28 -0.52
CA VAL A 86 1.96 -26.80 0.58
C VAL A 86 0.49 -27.11 0.25
N ALA A 87 -0.13 -27.98 1.04
CA ALA A 87 -1.46 -28.50 0.75
C ALA A 87 -2.60 -27.52 1.12
N ASP A 88 -2.45 -26.76 2.21
CA ASP A 88 -3.47 -25.83 2.71
C ASP A 88 -2.91 -24.64 3.50
N GLU A 89 -3.79 -23.70 3.88
CA GLU A 89 -3.44 -22.51 4.66
C GLU A 89 -2.88 -22.83 6.06
N LYS A 90 -3.34 -23.93 6.67
CA LYS A 90 -2.92 -24.34 8.01
C LYS A 90 -1.49 -24.86 7.99
N GLU A 91 -1.13 -25.62 6.98
CA GLU A 91 0.23 -26.05 6.71
C GLU A 91 1.13 -24.84 6.42
N LEU A 92 0.70 -23.93 5.55
CA LEU A 92 1.46 -22.71 5.26
C LEU A 92 1.76 -21.91 6.54
N LEU A 93 0.75 -21.71 7.39
CA LEU A 93 0.90 -21.01 8.65
C LEU A 93 1.88 -21.71 9.60
N LYS A 94 1.83 -23.06 9.67
CA LYS A 94 2.77 -23.85 10.47
C LYS A 94 4.22 -23.67 9.97
N ARG A 95 4.44 -23.73 8.66
CA ARG A 95 5.78 -23.54 8.06
C ARG A 95 6.30 -22.13 8.29
N LEU A 96 5.46 -21.11 8.13
CA LEU A 96 5.80 -19.71 8.46
C LEU A 96 6.19 -19.53 9.94
N PHE A 97 5.48 -20.21 10.85
CA PHE A 97 5.79 -20.15 12.27
C PHE A 97 7.16 -20.77 12.59
N ILE A 98 7.47 -21.92 11.98
CA ILE A 98 8.78 -22.58 12.14
C ILE A 98 9.90 -21.70 11.57
N ALA A 99 9.73 -21.18 10.36
CA ALA A 99 10.72 -20.31 9.73
C ALA A 99 11.02 -19.05 10.57
N ARG A 100 10.00 -18.47 11.21
CA ARG A 100 10.18 -17.37 12.17
C ARG A 100 11.06 -17.77 13.35
N LEU A 101 10.86 -18.95 13.93
CA LEU A 101 11.64 -19.40 15.10
C LEU A 101 13.12 -19.57 14.75
N ASN A 102 13.41 -20.14 13.58
CA ASN A 102 14.77 -20.33 13.10
C ASN A 102 15.54 -19.03 12.85
N ARG A 103 14.84 -17.90 12.74
CA ARG A 103 15.43 -16.57 12.50
C ARG A 103 15.70 -15.79 13.79
N ILE A 104 15.22 -16.27 14.93
CA ILE A 104 15.39 -15.64 16.26
C ILE A 104 16.52 -16.32 17.07
N LEU A 105 16.91 -17.54 16.69
CA LEU A 105 18.08 -18.27 17.20
C LEU A 105 19.30 -18.00 16.34
#